data_AF-A0A7W3N0Z9-F1
#
_entry.id   AF-A0A7W3N0Z9-F1
#
_cell.length_a   1.000
_cell.length_b   1.000
_cell.length_c   1.000
_cell.angle_alpha   90.00
_cell.angle_beta   90.00
_cell.angle_gamma   90.00
#
_symmetry.space_group_name_H-M   'P 1'
#
loop_
_entity.id
_entity.type
_entity.pdbx_description
1 polymer ?
#
loop_
_entity_poly.entity_id
_entity_poly.type
_entity_poly.pdbx_seq_one_letter_code
_entity_poly.pdbx_strand_id
1 'polypeptide(L)'
;MAVLDPAGGRRTRRSGRRSPALRRAATLTLAVAMAAAVPFSGTAGALPTAPTDPEKEIAKLNKRAAELAKEYRGELIALNDAEKAARRAAEQAERLERELAGTREVVGRLAATSYMQGRLEPISLFAASDPATMMRDAALIEHVRIDNGRKVQNLQRLSEQADQARRTAEAKVEEVRDQIEDLEKQRDRVKKLLAKYKPEAPASGGSGGSAGRPDGVTGTKSTIIGNSMTSRMRSVLLAIDGRYGPFPAIGCYRAGDPQDHGSGHACDFMESTGGSMPSASARAHGDAVAQYAIDNASRLGIKYVIWRQRIWDVRSGGGWRAMEDRGSITANHYDHIHISVL
;
A
#
# COMPACT_ATOMS: atom_id res chain seq x y z
N MET A 1 -58.94 -43.32 -20.43
CA MET A 1 -57.72 -42.56 -20.76
C MET A 1 -56.55 -43.40 -20.28
N ALA A 2 -56.02 -44.29 -21.13
CA ALA A 2 -54.90 -44.02 -22.04
C ALA A 2 -53.63 -43.66 -21.26
N VAL A 3 -52.46 -44.30 -21.41
CA VAL A 3 -51.97 -45.33 -22.35
C VAL A 3 -50.62 -45.83 -21.76
N LEU A 4 -50.45 -47.16 -21.75
CA LEU A 4 -49.23 -47.97 -21.97
C LEU A 4 -47.85 -47.57 -21.37
N ASP A 5 -47.42 -48.38 -20.38
CA ASP A 5 -46.19 -49.22 -20.30
C ASP A 5 -45.35 -49.41 -21.60
N PRO A 6 -44.10 -49.97 -21.63
CA PRO A 6 -43.39 -50.67 -20.56
C PRO A 6 -41.83 -50.58 -20.50
N ALA A 7 -41.33 -51.13 -19.39
CA ALA A 7 -40.18 -52.06 -19.23
C ALA A 7 -38.80 -51.82 -19.89
N GLY A 8 -37.77 -52.15 -19.10
CA GLY A 8 -36.57 -52.80 -19.66
C GLY A 8 -35.27 -52.46 -18.95
N GLY A 9 -35.00 -53.10 -17.81
CA GLY A 9 -33.78 -52.90 -17.04
C GLY A 9 -32.50 -53.44 -17.68
N ARG A 10 -31.35 -53.04 -17.12
CA ARG A 10 -30.11 -53.83 -17.12
C ARG A 10 -29.29 -53.58 -15.85
N ARG A 11 -28.86 -54.69 -15.25
CA ARG A 11 -28.01 -54.80 -14.05
C ARG A 11 -26.52 -54.67 -14.38
N THR A 12 -25.76 -54.43 -13.31
CA THR A 12 -24.31 -54.68 -13.09
C THR A 12 -23.37 -53.60 -13.66
N ARG A 13 -22.25 -53.21 -13.02
CA ARG A 13 -21.39 -53.88 -12.04
C ARG A 13 -20.52 -52.83 -11.32
N ARG A 14 -20.27 -53.09 -10.04
CA ARG A 14 -19.39 -52.35 -9.12
C ARG A 14 -17.92 -52.58 -9.49
N SER A 15 -17.09 -51.54 -9.57
CA SER A 15 -15.65 -51.64 -9.31
C SER A 15 -15.17 -50.30 -8.74
N GLY A 16 -14.52 -50.34 -7.59
CA GLY A 16 -13.88 -49.18 -6.99
C GLY A 16 -12.37 -49.32 -7.02
N ARG A 17 -11.66 -48.19 -7.05
CA ARG A 17 -10.57 -47.86 -6.12
C ARG A 17 -9.90 -46.53 -6.48
N ARG A 18 -9.66 -45.77 -5.41
CA ARG A 18 -8.48 -44.93 -5.12
C ARG A 18 -8.35 -43.56 -5.80
N SER A 19 -8.73 -42.55 -5.01
CA SER A 19 -8.08 -41.24 -4.97
C SER A 19 -6.57 -41.36 -4.63
N PRO A 20 -5.79 -40.32 -4.95
CA PRO A 20 -5.27 -39.50 -3.85
C PRO A 20 -5.58 -38.01 -4.04
N ALA A 21 -5.72 -37.34 -2.90
CA ALA A 21 -6.00 -35.93 -2.74
C ALA A 21 -4.70 -35.09 -2.67
N LEU A 22 -4.90 -33.76 -2.68
CA LEU A 22 -4.04 -32.69 -2.15
C LEU A 22 -2.90 -32.23 -3.12
N ARG A 23 -2.65 -30.94 -3.39
CA ARG A 23 -2.84 -29.70 -2.61
C ARG A 23 -3.01 -28.48 -3.55
N ARG A 24 -4.04 -27.66 -3.31
CA ARG A 24 -4.04 -26.23 -3.66
C ARG A 24 -3.69 -25.47 -2.38
N ALA A 25 -2.60 -24.70 -2.40
CA ALA A 25 -2.21 -23.82 -1.31
C ALA A 25 -2.56 -22.39 -1.70
N ALA A 26 -3.66 -21.90 -1.15
CA ALA A 26 -3.96 -20.48 -0.98
C ALA A 26 -4.13 -20.29 0.53
N THR A 27 -3.41 -19.32 1.12
CA THR A 27 -3.79 -18.50 2.28
C THR A 27 -2.55 -17.83 2.86
N LEU A 28 -2.60 -16.51 3.00
CA LEU A 28 -1.86 -15.77 4.03
C LEU A 28 -2.84 -14.78 4.65
N THR A 29 -3.73 -15.34 5.47
CA THR A 29 -4.48 -14.63 6.51
C THR A 29 -3.59 -14.56 7.73
N LEU A 30 -3.12 -13.39 8.12
CA LEU A 30 -2.44 -13.22 9.40
C LEU A 30 -3.48 -12.99 10.50
N ALA A 31 -3.76 -14.04 11.25
CA ALA A 31 -4.55 -14.00 12.46
C ALA A 31 -3.71 -13.42 13.61
N VAL A 32 -4.25 -12.41 14.28
CA VAL A 32 -3.75 -11.93 15.58
C VAL A 32 -4.25 -12.89 16.65
N ALA A 33 -3.34 -13.59 17.33
CA ALA A 33 -3.63 -14.39 18.50
C ALA A 33 -3.09 -13.67 19.76
N MET A 34 -3.99 -13.41 20.71
CA MET A 34 -3.66 -12.94 22.05
C MET A 34 -3.33 -14.10 22.99
N ALA A 35 -2.48 -13.74 23.97
CA ALA A 35 -2.31 -14.29 25.31
C ALA A 35 -1.39 -15.51 25.51
N ALA A 36 -0.26 -15.24 26.19
CA ALA A 36 0.28 -16.11 27.22
C ALA A 36 0.93 -15.26 28.32
N ALA A 37 0.51 -15.49 29.56
CA ALA A 37 1.05 -14.90 30.77
C ALA A 37 2.36 -15.60 31.19
N VAL A 38 3.29 -14.85 31.79
CA VAL A 38 4.42 -15.39 32.56
C VAL A 38 4.60 -14.54 33.83
N PRO A 39 4.83 -15.12 35.02
CA PRO A 39 4.93 -14.37 36.28
C PRO A 39 6.37 -14.00 36.67
N PHE A 40 6.44 -12.96 37.52
CA PHE A 40 7.48 -12.63 38.54
C PHE A 40 8.85 -12.07 38.11
N SER A 41 9.17 -10.86 38.61
CA SER A 41 10.25 -10.58 39.59
C SER A 41 10.70 -9.12 39.48
N GLY A 42 10.78 -8.42 40.63
CA GLY A 42 11.26 -7.05 40.70
C GLY A 42 12.75 -6.95 40.37
N THR A 43 13.08 -6.00 39.48
CA THR A 43 14.37 -5.30 39.46
C THR A 43 14.10 -3.86 39.03
N ALA A 44 14.75 -2.93 39.70
CA ALA A 44 14.76 -1.51 39.35
C ALA A 44 15.35 -1.37 37.92
N GLY A 45 14.50 -1.04 36.96
CA GLY A 45 14.87 -0.83 35.56
C GLY A 45 14.56 0.59 35.15
N ALA A 46 15.63 1.31 34.77
CA ALA A 46 15.70 2.55 34.02
C ALA A 46 14.41 3.34 33.77
N LEU A 47 14.43 4.62 34.18
CA LEU A 47 13.51 5.65 33.70
C LEU A 47 13.36 5.54 32.18
N PRO A 48 12.14 5.61 31.63
CA PRO A 48 11.91 5.52 30.21
C PRO A 48 12.74 6.60 29.51
N THR A 49 13.55 6.18 28.54
CA THR A 49 14.20 7.06 27.58
C THR A 49 13.18 8.04 27.03
N ALA A 50 13.58 9.31 26.91
CA ALA A 50 12.73 10.42 26.50
C ALA A 50 11.74 10.02 25.37
N PRO A 51 10.45 10.41 25.46
CA PRO A 51 9.51 10.08 24.42
C PRO A 51 9.98 10.74 23.12
N THR A 52 10.27 9.92 22.11
CA THR A 52 10.38 10.39 20.74
C THR A 52 9.06 11.04 20.37
N ASP A 53 9.06 12.34 20.15
CA ASP A 53 7.88 13.10 19.72
C ASP A 53 7.43 12.61 18.33
N PRO A 54 6.37 11.79 18.24
CA PRO A 54 5.98 11.13 17.00
C PRO A 54 5.58 12.15 15.92
N GLU A 55 5.03 13.30 16.32
CA GLU A 55 4.66 14.36 15.39
C GLU A 55 5.88 14.99 14.71
N LYS A 56 6.96 15.24 15.47
CA LYS A 56 8.20 15.77 14.91
C LYS A 56 8.87 14.79 13.96
N GLU A 57 8.88 13.50 14.28
CA GLU A 57 9.41 12.48 13.38
C GLU A 57 8.54 12.37 12.12
N ILE A 58 7.21 12.38 12.24
CA ILE A 58 6.31 12.45 11.07
C ILE A 58 6.65 13.67 10.22
N ALA A 59 6.77 14.87 10.79
CA ALA A 59 7.11 16.10 10.05
C ALA A 59 8.40 15.97 9.22
N LYS A 60 9.44 15.35 9.82
CA LYS A 60 10.72 15.08 9.17
C LYS A 60 10.61 14.02 8.08
N LEU A 61 9.85 12.95 8.32
CA LEU A 61 9.57 11.90 7.35
C LEU A 61 8.82 12.47 6.13
N ASN A 62 7.86 13.37 6.32
CA ASN A 62 7.14 14.03 5.23
C ASN A 62 8.06 14.85 4.33
N LYS A 63 9.02 15.56 4.94
CA LYS A 63 9.98 16.36 4.17
C LYS A 63 10.84 15.47 3.28
N ARG A 64 11.34 14.35 3.82
CA ARG A 64 12.11 13.35 3.06
C ARG A 64 11.25 12.68 1.99
N ALA A 65 10.01 12.32 2.32
CA ALA A 65 9.05 11.76 1.37
C ALA A 65 8.78 12.73 0.21
N ALA A 66 8.61 14.03 0.48
CA ALA A 66 8.40 15.05 -0.56
C ALA A 66 9.63 15.24 -1.47
N GLU A 67 10.84 15.07 -0.94
CA GLU A 67 12.08 15.07 -1.72
C GLU A 67 12.15 13.83 -2.63
N LEU A 68 11.84 12.64 -2.10
CA LEU A 68 11.76 11.39 -2.86
C LEU A 68 10.62 11.39 -3.90
N ALA A 69 9.50 12.06 -3.60
CA ALA A 69 8.34 12.20 -4.47
C ALA A 69 8.61 12.93 -5.80
N LYS A 70 9.63 13.78 -5.83
CA LYS A 70 10.08 14.41 -7.06
C LYS A 70 10.74 13.43 -8.03
N GLU A 71 11.25 12.29 -7.52
CA GLU A 71 12.05 11.35 -8.29
C GLU A 71 11.36 9.98 -8.53
N TYR A 72 10.43 9.54 -7.67
CA TYR A 72 9.81 8.19 -7.77
C TYR A 72 8.31 8.20 -7.44
N ARG A 73 7.46 8.51 -8.42
CA ARG A 73 5.99 8.68 -8.19
C ARG A 73 5.20 7.37 -8.03
N GLY A 74 5.75 6.22 -8.44
CA GLY A 74 5.00 4.94 -8.46
C GLY A 74 4.88 4.24 -7.10
N GLU A 75 5.91 4.29 -6.26
CA GLU A 75 5.90 3.70 -4.90
C GLU A 75 5.35 4.67 -3.84
N LEU A 76 5.01 5.90 -4.27
CA LEU A 76 4.59 6.99 -3.41
C LEU A 76 3.21 6.79 -2.78
N ILE A 77 2.34 6.01 -3.41
CA ILE A 77 0.98 5.78 -2.91
C ILE A 77 1.03 4.99 -1.60
N ALA A 78 1.85 3.93 -1.55
CA ALA A 78 2.04 3.13 -0.34
C ALA A 78 2.65 3.95 0.80
N LEU A 79 3.66 4.77 0.50
CA LEU A 79 4.28 5.66 1.48
C LEU A 79 3.30 6.72 2.00
N ASN A 80 2.51 7.34 1.11
CA ASN A 80 1.51 8.34 1.48
C ASN A 80 0.37 7.76 2.32
N ASP A 81 -0.03 6.52 2.05
CA ASP A 81 -1.03 5.84 2.86
C ASP A 81 -0.48 5.46 4.24
N ALA A 82 0.78 5.03 4.32
CA ALA A 82 1.48 4.78 5.58
C ALA A 82 1.66 6.07 6.40
N GLU A 83 2.02 7.19 5.78
CA GLU A 83 2.12 8.51 6.42
C GLU A 83 0.78 8.94 7.02
N LYS A 84 -0.31 8.84 6.24
CA LYS A 84 -1.65 9.16 6.72
C LYS A 84 -2.09 8.24 7.85
N ALA A 85 -1.69 6.97 7.84
CA ALA A 85 -1.97 6.04 8.91
C ALA A 85 -1.20 6.41 10.20
N ALA A 86 0.08 6.76 10.08
CA ALA A 86 0.91 7.20 11.20
C ALA A 86 0.38 8.49 11.84
N ARG A 87 -0.02 9.48 11.02
CA ARG A 87 -0.66 10.72 11.51
C ARG A 87 -1.92 10.46 12.31
N ARG A 88 -2.83 9.65 11.76
CA ARG A 88 -4.08 9.30 12.45
C ARG A 88 -3.83 8.56 13.76
N ALA A 89 -2.83 7.69 13.80
CA ALA A 89 -2.44 6.99 15.02
C ALA A 89 -1.85 7.96 16.07
N ALA A 90 -1.02 8.92 15.65
CA ALA A 90 -0.47 9.95 16.54
C ALA A 90 -1.57 10.86 17.12
N GLU A 91 -2.49 11.36 16.27
CA GLU A 91 -3.64 12.17 16.71
C GLU A 91 -4.54 11.42 17.71
N GLN A 92 -4.70 10.10 17.51
CA GLN A 92 -5.44 9.26 18.45
C GLN A 92 -4.71 9.09 19.78
N ALA A 93 -3.39 8.87 19.76
CA ALA A 93 -2.59 8.77 20.98
C ALA A 93 -2.65 10.09 21.77
N GLU A 94 -2.43 11.22 21.11
CA GLU A 94 -2.45 12.54 21.73
C GLU A 94 -3.83 12.86 22.34
N ARG A 95 -4.92 12.51 21.65
CA ARG A 95 -6.28 12.64 22.18
C ARG A 95 -6.48 11.83 23.48
N LEU A 96 -6.08 10.56 23.48
CA LEU A 96 -6.23 9.68 24.64
C LEU A 96 -5.32 10.11 25.80
N GLU A 97 -4.11 10.61 25.52
CA GLU A 97 -3.21 11.15 26.53
C GLU A 97 -3.78 12.42 27.19
N ARG A 98 -4.41 13.31 26.41
CA ARG A 98 -5.14 14.47 26.96
C ARG A 98 -6.31 14.06 27.85
N GLU A 99 -7.11 13.09 27.40
CA GLU A 99 -8.24 12.58 28.17
C GLU A 99 -7.76 11.93 29.48
N LEU A 100 -6.65 11.19 29.42
CA LEU A 100 -6.00 10.58 30.56
C LEU A 100 -5.50 11.64 31.54
N ALA A 101 -4.83 12.68 31.06
CA ALA A 101 -4.36 13.79 31.88
C ALA A 101 -5.51 14.48 32.63
N GLY A 102 -6.62 14.77 31.93
CA GLY A 102 -7.81 15.35 32.54
C GLY A 102 -8.46 14.42 33.59
N THR A 103 -8.52 13.12 33.29
CA THR A 103 -9.07 12.14 34.25
C THR A 103 -8.18 11.97 35.48
N ARG A 104 -6.85 12.00 35.31
CA ARG A 104 -5.88 11.97 36.42
C ARG A 104 -6.04 13.19 37.33
N GLU A 105 -6.29 14.37 36.78
CA GLU A 105 -6.55 15.57 37.58
C GLU A 105 -7.84 15.43 38.42
N VAL A 106 -8.92 14.94 37.81
CA VAL A 106 -10.20 14.70 38.52
C VAL A 106 -10.02 13.71 39.68
N VAL A 107 -9.36 12.57 39.43
CA VAL A 107 -9.11 11.57 40.47
C VAL A 107 -8.13 12.09 41.53
N GLY A 108 -7.12 12.86 41.13
CA GLY A 108 -6.17 13.50 42.06
C GLY A 108 -6.86 14.48 43.02
N ARG A 109 -7.76 15.33 42.51
CA ARG A 109 -8.57 16.23 43.36
C ARG A 109 -9.46 15.46 44.32
N LEU A 110 -10.11 14.40 43.83
CA LEU A 110 -10.95 13.54 44.68
C LEU A 110 -10.13 12.90 45.82
N ALA A 111 -8.93 12.40 45.51
CA ALA A 111 -8.03 11.84 46.51
C ALA A 111 -7.57 12.89 47.53
N ALA A 112 -7.22 14.10 47.08
CA ALA A 112 -6.83 15.20 47.94
C ALA A 112 -7.97 15.65 48.88
N THR A 113 -9.20 15.78 48.38
CA THR A 113 -10.38 16.08 49.21
C THR A 113 -10.62 14.99 50.26
N SER A 114 -10.52 13.72 49.87
CA SER A 114 -10.68 12.58 50.79
C SER A 114 -9.60 12.54 51.87
N TYR A 115 -8.40 13.03 51.56
CA TYR A 115 -7.29 13.15 52.52
C TYR A 115 -7.49 14.33 53.47
N MET A 116 -7.85 15.51 52.95
CA MET A 116 -8.03 16.75 53.74
C MET A 116 -9.22 16.70 54.69
N GLN A 117 -10.33 16.09 54.28
CA GLN A 117 -11.51 15.93 55.14
C GLN A 117 -11.31 14.83 56.20
N GLY A 118 -10.15 14.16 56.20
CA GLY A 118 -9.94 12.90 56.90
C GLY A 118 -10.76 11.79 56.24
N ARG A 119 -10.32 10.53 56.35
CA ARG A 119 -11.23 9.42 56.09
C ARG A 119 -12.46 9.69 56.96
N LEU A 120 -13.63 9.82 56.34
CA LEU A 120 -14.91 9.82 57.04
C LEU A 120 -14.99 8.46 57.76
N GLU A 121 -14.36 8.38 58.93
CA GLU A 121 -14.49 7.27 59.85
C GLU A 121 -15.99 7.14 60.15
N PRO A 122 -16.56 5.93 60.19
CA PRO A 122 -17.99 5.73 60.46
C PRO A 122 -18.47 6.30 61.80
N ILE A 123 -17.55 6.83 62.63
CA ILE A 123 -17.80 7.36 63.97
C ILE A 123 -18.85 8.48 63.95
N SER A 124 -18.93 9.29 62.90
CA SER A 124 -19.98 10.32 62.76
C SER A 124 -21.35 9.78 62.34
N LEU A 125 -21.43 8.61 61.70
CA LEU A 125 -22.70 7.92 61.41
C LEU A 125 -23.34 7.36 62.69
N PHE A 126 -22.55 7.02 63.71
CA PHE A 126 -23.03 6.57 65.02
C PHE A 126 -23.43 7.71 65.96
N ALA A 127 -23.11 8.96 65.62
CA ALA A 127 -23.47 10.14 66.41
C ALA A 127 -24.85 10.72 66.03
N ALA A 128 -25.47 10.24 64.94
CA ALA A 128 -26.81 10.64 64.51
C ALA A 128 -27.88 9.95 65.36
N SER A 129 -28.76 10.71 65.99
CA SER A 129 -29.80 10.22 66.88
C SER A 129 -31.09 9.76 66.18
N ASP A 130 -31.22 9.96 64.85
CA ASP A 130 -32.41 9.59 64.06
C ASP A 130 -32.10 8.51 62.99
N PRO A 131 -32.69 7.31 63.09
CA PRO A 131 -32.55 6.23 62.11
C PRO A 131 -32.83 6.64 60.65
N ALA A 132 -33.76 7.57 60.41
CA ALA A 132 -34.13 7.99 59.06
C ALA A 132 -33.05 8.88 58.40
N THR A 133 -32.28 9.63 59.20
CA THR A 133 -31.11 10.39 58.71
C THR A 133 -29.94 9.45 58.43
N MET A 134 -29.72 8.47 59.30
CA MET A 134 -28.64 7.50 59.16
C MET A 134 -28.75 6.68 57.86
N MET A 135 -29.96 6.26 57.48
CA MET A 135 -30.19 5.54 56.22
C MET A 135 -29.94 6.41 54.98
N ARG A 136 -30.31 7.70 55.02
CA ARG A 136 -30.08 8.64 53.91
C ARG A 136 -28.59 8.92 53.72
N ASP A 137 -27.87 9.17 54.81
CA ASP A 137 -26.43 9.44 54.77
C ASP A 137 -25.64 8.21 54.33
N ALA A 138 -26.04 7.01 54.77
CA ALA A 138 -25.47 5.76 54.31
C ALA A 138 -25.66 5.55 52.79
N ALA A 139 -26.85 5.86 52.26
CA ALA A 139 -27.13 5.77 50.82
C ALA A 139 -26.29 6.76 49.99
N LEU A 140 -26.07 7.97 50.50
CA LEU A 140 -25.22 8.98 49.84
C LEU A 140 -23.74 8.56 49.84
N ILE A 141 -23.23 8.05 50.95
CA ILE A 141 -21.85 7.56 51.07
C ILE A 141 -21.62 6.38 50.11
N GLU A 142 -22.57 5.45 50.03
CA GLU A 142 -22.48 4.31 49.12
C GLU A 142 -22.49 4.76 47.66
N HIS A 143 -23.37 5.71 47.31
CA HIS A 143 -23.40 6.28 45.97
C HIS A 143 -22.05 6.92 45.58
N VAL A 144 -21.46 7.72 46.47
CA VAL A 144 -20.15 8.33 46.26
C VAL A 144 -19.05 7.28 46.14
N ARG A 145 -19.06 6.21 46.94
CA ARG A 145 -18.09 5.11 46.85
C ARG A 145 -18.17 4.39 45.51
N ILE A 146 -19.38 4.05 45.06
CA ILE A 146 -19.61 3.41 43.76
C ILE A 146 -19.09 4.31 42.63
N ASP A 147 -19.42 5.59 42.66
CA ASP A 147 -18.99 6.54 41.63
C ASP A 147 -17.47 6.75 41.63
N ASN A 148 -16.83 6.82 42.79
CA ASN A 148 -15.38 6.90 42.91
C ASN A 148 -14.71 5.63 42.38
N GLY A 149 -15.26 4.45 42.70
CA GLY A 149 -14.80 3.17 42.15
C GLY A 149 -14.87 3.14 40.62
N ARG A 150 -15.97 3.62 40.03
CA ARG A 150 -16.11 3.75 38.57
C ARG A 150 -15.10 4.72 37.96
N LYS A 151 -14.82 5.85 38.61
CA LYS A 151 -13.80 6.82 38.13
C LYS A 151 -12.39 6.23 38.13
N VAL A 152 -12.03 5.46 39.15
CA VAL A 152 -10.74 4.77 39.22
C VAL A 152 -10.63 3.69 38.14
N GLN A 153 -11.68 2.88 37.96
CA GLN A 153 -11.74 1.90 36.86
C GLN A 153 -11.65 2.56 35.49
N ASN A 154 -12.33 3.70 35.30
CA ASN A 154 -12.25 4.49 34.08
C ASN A 154 -10.83 4.99 33.81
N LEU A 155 -10.16 5.51 34.84
CA LEU A 155 -8.78 5.96 34.75
C LEU A 155 -7.83 4.83 34.33
N GLN A 156 -7.99 3.64 34.92
CA GLN A 156 -7.17 2.48 34.59
C GLN A 156 -7.35 2.07 33.11
N ARG A 157 -8.60 1.91 32.67
CA ARG A 157 -8.92 1.59 31.27
C ARG A 157 -8.35 2.63 30.32
N LEU A 158 -8.48 3.91 30.64
CA LEU A 158 -7.98 4.99 29.79
C LEU A 158 -6.45 5.02 29.74
N SER A 159 -5.78 4.67 30.84
CA SER A 159 -4.32 4.51 30.88
C SER A 159 -3.86 3.40 29.93
N GLU A 160 -4.52 2.24 29.97
CA GLU A 160 -4.21 1.11 29.08
C GLU A 160 -4.46 1.48 27.60
N GLN A 161 -5.57 2.18 27.31
CA GLN A 161 -5.90 2.64 25.96
C GLN A 161 -4.89 3.67 25.44
N ALA A 162 -4.47 4.62 26.27
CA ALA A 162 -3.46 5.61 25.90
C ALA A 162 -2.09 4.94 25.66
N ASP A 163 -1.69 4.00 26.50
CA ASP A 163 -0.44 3.25 26.31
C ASP A 163 -0.46 2.42 25.02
N GLN A 164 -1.57 1.76 24.71
CA GLN A 164 -1.72 1.01 23.47
C GLN A 164 -1.71 1.92 22.23
N ALA A 165 -2.37 3.08 22.30
CA ALA A 165 -2.40 4.05 21.22
C ALA A 165 -1.00 4.63 20.96
N ARG A 166 -0.24 4.95 22.02
CA ARG A 166 1.15 5.41 21.90
C ARG A 166 2.04 4.38 21.21
N ARG A 167 2.01 3.11 21.65
CA ARG A 167 2.78 2.02 21.01
C ARG A 167 2.40 1.83 19.54
N THR A 168 1.11 1.98 19.22
CA THR A 168 0.61 1.89 17.84
C THR A 168 1.14 3.03 16.99
N ALA A 169 1.15 4.26 17.51
CA ALA A 169 1.72 5.42 16.83
C ALA A 169 3.23 5.24 16.59
N GLU A 170 3.98 4.82 17.62
CA GLU A 170 5.42 4.52 17.51
C GLU A 170 5.71 3.47 16.43
N ALA A 171 4.97 2.36 16.43
CA ALA A 171 5.13 1.32 15.42
C ALA A 171 4.82 1.81 14.00
N LYS A 172 3.82 2.68 13.83
CA LYS A 172 3.48 3.26 12.53
C LYS A 172 4.52 4.28 12.05
N VAL A 173 5.16 5.01 12.95
CA VAL A 173 6.27 5.90 12.61
C VAL A 173 7.49 5.11 12.14
N GLU A 174 7.82 4.00 12.83
CA GLU A 174 8.91 3.12 12.39
C GLU A 174 8.61 2.46 11.04
N GLU A 175 7.37 2.05 10.77
CA GLU A 175 6.97 1.53 9.45
C GLU A 175 7.20 2.56 8.32
N VAL A 176 6.83 3.83 8.54
CA VAL A 176 7.09 4.91 7.56
C VAL A 176 8.58 5.15 7.39
N ARG A 177 9.36 5.11 8.48
CA ARG A 177 10.81 5.25 8.46
C ARG A 177 11.49 4.17 7.62
N ASP A 178 11.11 2.92 7.83
CA ASP A 178 11.64 1.77 7.08
C ASP A 178 11.34 1.90 5.58
N GLN A 179 10.12 2.31 5.23
CA GLN A 179 9.73 2.53 3.84
C GLN A 179 10.55 3.65 3.18
N ILE A 180 10.81 4.75 3.90
CA ILE A 180 11.66 5.84 3.40
C ILE A 180 13.11 5.35 3.22
N GLU A 181 13.64 4.58 4.16
CA GLU A 181 15.00 4.04 4.05
C GLU A 181 15.16 3.09 2.85
N ASP A 182 14.16 2.24 2.59
CA ASP A 182 14.17 1.39 1.40
C ASP A 182 14.16 2.21 0.11
N LEU A 183 13.29 3.22 0.03
CA LEU A 183 13.24 4.14 -1.12
C LEU A 183 14.55 4.90 -1.34
N GLU A 184 15.22 5.34 -0.28
CA GLU A 184 16.55 5.97 -0.35
C GLU A 184 17.61 4.99 -0.87
N LYS A 185 17.62 3.74 -0.37
CA LYS A 185 18.52 2.68 -0.86
C LYS A 185 18.27 2.36 -2.32
N GLN A 186 17.01 2.32 -2.74
CA GLN A 186 16.64 2.12 -4.14
C GLN A 186 17.14 3.27 -5.02
N ARG A 187 16.92 4.53 -4.60
CA ARG A 187 17.43 5.73 -5.29
C ARG A 187 18.95 5.65 -5.46
N ASP A 188 19.67 5.33 -4.40
CA ASP A 188 21.14 5.25 -4.43
C ASP A 188 21.64 4.11 -5.32
N ARG A 189 20.93 2.97 -5.33
CA ARG A 189 21.20 1.86 -6.23
C ARG A 189 21.01 2.27 -7.68
N VAL A 190 19.91 2.96 -8.01
CA VAL A 190 19.65 3.48 -9.36
C VAL A 190 20.72 4.50 -9.74
N LYS A 191 21.09 5.42 -8.85
CA LYS A 191 22.15 6.41 -9.10
C LYS A 191 23.51 5.74 -9.35
N LYS A 192 23.86 4.69 -8.61
CA LYS A 192 25.09 3.90 -8.83
C LYS A 192 25.05 3.12 -10.14
N LEU A 193 23.91 2.56 -10.51
CA LEU A 193 23.72 1.90 -11.80
C LEU A 193 23.87 2.91 -12.94
N LEU A 194 23.22 4.08 -12.85
CA LEU A 194 23.39 5.16 -13.83
C LEU A 194 24.84 5.65 -13.93
N ALA A 195 25.59 5.71 -12.82
CA ALA A 195 27.00 6.10 -12.84
C ALA A 195 27.94 5.03 -13.42
N LYS A 196 27.59 3.74 -13.28
CA LYS A 196 28.36 2.61 -13.83
C LYS A 196 28.13 2.43 -15.35
N TYR A 197 27.00 2.90 -15.86
CA TYR A 197 26.68 2.89 -17.27
C TYR A 197 26.98 4.27 -17.91
N LYS A 198 28.20 4.42 -18.43
CA LYS A 198 28.58 5.60 -19.24
C LYS A 198 28.13 5.41 -20.71
N PRO A 199 27.53 6.43 -21.34
CA PRO A 199 27.04 6.37 -22.71
C PRO A 199 28.19 6.40 -23.73
N GLU A 200 28.13 5.53 -24.73
CA GLU A 200 28.70 5.82 -26.05
C GLU A 200 27.71 6.68 -26.84
N ALA A 201 28.22 7.72 -27.49
CA ALA A 201 27.46 8.56 -28.41
C ALA A 201 26.91 7.71 -29.56
N PRO A 202 25.73 8.04 -30.12
CA PRO A 202 25.19 7.26 -31.23
C PRO A 202 26.12 7.39 -32.43
N ALA A 203 26.66 6.26 -32.88
CA ALA A 203 27.06 6.13 -34.27
C ALA A 203 25.80 6.39 -35.12
N SER A 204 25.79 7.55 -35.77
CA SER A 204 24.95 7.79 -36.93
C SER A 204 25.23 6.70 -37.95
N GLY A 205 24.19 5.96 -38.36
CA GLY A 205 24.28 5.05 -39.50
C GLY A 205 23.76 3.66 -39.16
N GLY A 206 22.57 3.37 -39.67
CA GLY A 206 22.01 2.02 -39.60
C GLY A 206 20.54 1.98 -39.99
N SER A 207 20.27 2.19 -41.28
CA SER A 207 19.14 1.51 -41.92
C SER A 207 19.32 0.01 -41.65
N GLY A 208 18.41 -0.59 -40.89
CA GLY A 208 18.65 -1.92 -40.34
C GLY A 208 17.38 -2.62 -39.89
N GLY A 209 16.76 -3.32 -40.84
CA GLY A 209 15.85 -4.44 -40.61
C GLY A 209 14.38 -4.05 -40.54
N SER A 210 13.65 -4.28 -41.64
CA SER A 210 12.19 -4.32 -41.66
C SER A 210 11.73 -5.44 -40.71
N ALA A 211 11.48 -5.11 -39.45
CA ALA A 211 10.99 -6.04 -38.43
C ALA A 211 9.49 -6.37 -38.61
N GLY A 212 8.92 -6.12 -39.80
CA GLY A 212 7.48 -6.11 -40.03
C GLY A 212 6.90 -4.71 -39.91
N ARG A 213 5.57 -4.62 -39.96
CA ARG A 213 4.78 -3.39 -39.80
C ARG A 213 3.60 -3.72 -38.88
N PRO A 214 3.19 -2.78 -38.00
CA PRO A 214 1.96 -2.95 -37.23
C PRO A 214 0.75 -3.21 -38.14
N ASP A 215 -0.25 -3.92 -37.62
CA ASP A 215 -1.49 -4.15 -38.33
C ASP A 215 -2.37 -2.89 -38.32
N GLY A 216 -3.17 -2.70 -39.39
CA GLY A 216 -4.17 -1.63 -39.45
C GLY A 216 -3.60 -0.23 -39.73
N VAL A 217 -2.32 -0.10 -40.07
CA VAL A 217 -1.73 1.20 -40.39
C VAL A 217 -2.06 1.62 -41.83
N THR A 218 -2.90 2.63 -41.98
CA THR A 218 -3.39 3.14 -43.27
C THR A 218 -2.62 4.36 -43.80
N GLY A 219 -1.76 4.97 -42.98
CA GLY A 219 -1.04 6.22 -43.31
C GLY A 219 0.48 6.13 -43.23
N THR A 220 1.13 7.29 -43.46
CA THR A 220 2.59 7.49 -43.36
C THR A 220 3.03 8.11 -42.03
N LYS A 221 2.09 8.49 -41.16
CA LYS A 221 2.33 9.09 -39.85
C LYS A 221 1.51 8.37 -38.78
N SER A 222 2.06 8.29 -37.58
CA SER A 222 1.34 7.77 -36.42
C SER A 222 0.30 8.75 -35.90
N THR A 223 -0.87 8.24 -35.56
CA THR A 223 -1.91 9.02 -34.87
C THR A 223 -1.61 9.07 -33.38
N ILE A 224 -1.33 10.26 -32.83
CA ILE A 224 -1.07 10.42 -31.38
C ILE A 224 -2.39 10.78 -30.68
N ILE A 225 -2.85 9.89 -29.80
CA ILE A 225 -4.03 10.10 -28.96
C ILE A 225 -3.55 10.61 -27.59
N GLY A 226 -4.11 11.72 -27.11
CA GLY A 226 -3.66 12.32 -25.85
C GLY A 226 -2.28 12.95 -25.96
N ASN A 227 -2.11 13.92 -26.88
CA ASN A 227 -0.83 14.56 -27.21
C ASN A 227 -0.33 15.57 -26.13
N SER A 228 -0.38 15.16 -24.87
CA SER A 228 0.25 15.82 -23.72
C SER A 228 1.15 14.79 -23.06
N MET A 229 2.39 15.13 -22.75
CA MET A 229 3.34 14.22 -22.12
C MET A 229 4.54 15.00 -21.59
N THR A 230 5.31 14.39 -20.71
CA THR A 230 6.58 14.99 -20.27
C THR A 230 7.56 15.12 -21.43
N SER A 231 8.52 16.04 -21.31
CA SER A 231 9.58 16.21 -22.32
C SER A 231 10.36 14.91 -22.58
N ARG A 232 10.56 14.11 -21.53
CA ARG A 232 11.23 12.81 -21.62
C ARG A 232 10.40 11.82 -22.43
N MET A 233 9.11 11.67 -22.12
CA MET A 233 8.23 10.79 -22.88
C MET A 233 8.11 11.24 -24.34
N ARG A 234 8.08 12.56 -24.60
CA ARG A 234 8.14 13.11 -25.97
C ARG A 234 9.41 12.64 -26.70
N SER A 235 10.58 12.68 -26.07
CA SER A 235 11.82 12.19 -26.68
C SER A 235 11.76 10.70 -27.01
N VAL A 236 11.17 9.87 -26.13
CA VAL A 236 10.97 8.44 -26.38
C VAL A 236 10.01 8.22 -27.55
N LEU A 237 8.88 8.93 -27.57
CA LEU A 237 7.91 8.88 -28.66
C LEU A 237 8.57 9.18 -29.99
N LEU A 238 9.31 10.29 -30.10
CA LEU A 238 9.97 10.69 -31.34
C LEU A 238 11.06 9.69 -31.76
N ALA A 239 11.81 9.13 -30.81
CA ALA A 239 12.86 8.16 -31.11
C ALA A 239 12.31 6.83 -31.62
N ILE A 240 11.17 6.37 -31.08
CA ILE A 240 10.52 5.12 -31.50
C ILE A 240 9.73 5.34 -32.78
N ASP A 241 8.88 6.37 -32.83
CA ASP A 241 8.05 6.67 -34.01
C ASP A 241 8.90 7.00 -35.24
N GLY A 242 10.00 7.75 -35.06
CA GLY A 242 10.91 8.05 -36.16
C GLY A 242 11.66 6.83 -36.71
N ARG A 243 11.77 5.73 -35.94
CA ARG A 243 12.51 4.52 -36.34
C ARG A 243 11.60 3.38 -36.78
N TYR A 244 10.47 3.21 -36.11
CA TYR A 244 9.57 2.06 -36.24
C TYR A 244 8.16 2.47 -36.68
N GLY A 245 7.86 3.76 -36.69
CA GLY A 245 6.58 4.23 -37.19
C GLY A 245 6.41 4.02 -38.70
N PRO A 246 5.19 4.21 -39.21
CA PRO A 246 4.01 4.61 -38.45
C PRO A 246 3.31 3.45 -37.73
N PHE A 247 2.76 3.76 -36.56
CA PHE A 247 1.84 2.95 -35.75
C PHE A 247 0.37 3.33 -36.08
N PRO A 248 -0.60 2.43 -35.87
CA PRO A 248 -2.01 2.73 -36.13
C PRO A 248 -2.52 3.78 -35.14
N ALA A 249 -2.05 3.71 -33.89
CA ALA A 249 -2.16 4.78 -32.92
C ALA A 249 -1.00 4.71 -31.90
N ILE A 250 -0.69 5.85 -31.30
CA ILE A 250 0.16 5.97 -30.10
C ILE A 250 -0.69 6.64 -29.02
N GLY A 251 -1.09 5.88 -28.00
CA GLY A 251 -1.93 6.37 -26.92
C GLY A 251 -1.11 6.87 -25.74
N CYS A 252 -1.09 8.18 -25.50
CA CYS A 252 -0.31 8.79 -24.41
C CYS A 252 -1.23 9.28 -23.28
N TYR A 253 -1.39 10.59 -23.06
CA TYR A 253 -2.06 11.08 -21.87
C TYR A 253 -3.57 10.79 -21.82
N ARG A 254 -4.04 10.38 -20.64
CA ARG A 254 -5.45 10.11 -20.33
C ARG A 254 -5.85 10.84 -19.05
N ALA A 255 -6.75 11.83 -19.17
CA ALA A 255 -7.19 12.61 -18.02
C ALA A 255 -7.90 11.72 -16.99
N GLY A 256 -7.52 11.84 -15.71
CA GLY A 256 -8.10 11.06 -14.62
C GLY A 256 -7.55 9.63 -14.45
N ASP A 257 -6.65 9.19 -15.32
CA ASP A 257 -5.93 7.91 -15.13
C ASP A 257 -4.98 8.03 -13.93
N PRO A 258 -5.07 7.16 -12.91
CA PRO A 258 -4.23 7.25 -11.73
C PRO A 258 -2.78 6.78 -11.96
N GLN A 259 -2.47 6.22 -13.14
CA GLN A 259 -1.17 5.66 -13.48
C GLN A 259 -0.34 6.62 -14.36
N ASP A 260 0.70 6.08 -15.02
CA ASP A 260 1.70 6.87 -15.74
C ASP A 260 1.11 7.61 -16.97
N HIS A 261 0.00 7.14 -17.54
CA HIS A 261 -0.71 7.87 -18.60
C HIS A 261 -1.34 9.18 -18.09
N GLY A 262 -1.95 9.20 -16.91
CA GLY A 262 -2.59 10.41 -16.38
C GLY A 262 -1.62 11.44 -15.83
N SER A 263 -0.34 11.08 -15.69
CA SER A 263 0.75 12.03 -15.42
C SER A 263 1.58 12.38 -16.67
N GLY A 264 1.26 11.79 -17.83
CA GLY A 264 1.97 12.03 -19.10
C GLY A 264 3.35 11.36 -19.20
N HIS A 265 3.63 10.34 -18.40
CA HIS A 265 4.89 9.59 -18.39
C HIS A 265 4.80 8.27 -19.17
N ALA A 266 3.65 7.93 -19.76
CA ALA A 266 3.51 6.71 -20.55
C ALA A 266 2.89 6.95 -21.92
N CYS A 267 3.30 6.10 -22.86
CA CYS A 267 2.65 5.94 -24.16
C CYS A 267 2.56 4.46 -24.53
N ASP A 268 1.45 4.09 -25.16
CA ASP A 268 1.16 2.79 -25.74
C ASP A 268 1.37 2.85 -27.25
N PHE A 269 2.33 2.09 -27.77
CA PHE A 269 2.61 1.96 -29.19
C PHE A 269 1.86 0.75 -29.73
N MET A 270 0.78 0.99 -30.48
CA MET A 270 -0.14 -0.06 -30.89
C MET A 270 0.46 -0.93 -32.01
N GLU A 271 0.36 -2.25 -31.89
CA GLU A 271 0.73 -3.21 -32.96
C GLU A 271 -0.48 -3.70 -33.77
N SER A 272 -1.70 -3.42 -33.29
CA SER A 272 -2.96 -3.71 -33.97
C SER A 272 -4.03 -2.70 -33.56
N THR A 273 -5.20 -2.77 -34.20
CA THR A 273 -6.38 -2.04 -33.71
C THR A 273 -6.80 -2.62 -32.37
N GLY A 274 -6.91 -1.75 -31.35
CA GLY A 274 -7.06 -2.13 -29.94
C GLY A 274 -8.08 -3.24 -29.70
N GLY A 275 -7.70 -4.22 -28.90
CA GLY A 275 -8.48 -5.40 -28.58
C GLY A 275 -8.28 -6.59 -29.53
N SER A 276 -7.49 -6.44 -30.60
CA SER A 276 -7.20 -7.52 -31.56
C SER A 276 -5.79 -8.08 -31.40
N MET A 277 -5.62 -9.39 -31.53
CA MET A 277 -4.27 -9.96 -31.56
C MET A 277 -3.52 -9.50 -32.82
N PRO A 278 -2.30 -8.95 -32.68
CA PRO A 278 -1.48 -8.58 -33.83
C PRO A 278 -1.05 -9.83 -34.60
N SER A 279 -0.86 -9.69 -35.90
CA SER A 279 -0.30 -10.68 -36.80
C SER A 279 1.10 -11.10 -36.37
N ALA A 280 1.64 -12.18 -36.95
CA ALA A 280 3.02 -12.60 -36.66
C ALA A 280 4.04 -11.50 -37.03
N SER A 281 3.80 -10.77 -38.11
CA SER A 281 4.63 -9.65 -38.56
C SER A 281 4.59 -8.49 -37.57
N ALA A 282 3.40 -8.06 -37.17
CA ALA A 282 3.23 -7.00 -36.17
C ALA A 282 3.80 -7.40 -34.79
N ARG A 283 3.69 -8.67 -34.39
CA ARG A 283 4.35 -9.15 -33.16
C ARG A 283 5.87 -9.07 -33.23
N ALA A 284 6.48 -9.43 -34.37
CA ALA A 284 7.92 -9.30 -34.56
C ALA A 284 8.37 -7.83 -34.55
N HIS A 285 7.55 -6.95 -35.11
CA HIS A 285 7.75 -5.51 -35.06
C HIS A 285 7.72 -5.00 -33.62
N GLY A 286 6.70 -5.38 -32.85
CA GLY A 286 6.58 -5.04 -31.44
C GLY A 286 7.70 -5.60 -30.56
N ASP A 287 8.17 -6.83 -30.85
CA ASP A 287 9.36 -7.40 -30.19
C ASP A 287 10.61 -6.54 -30.44
N ALA A 288 10.79 -6.01 -31.66
CA ALA A 288 11.90 -5.11 -31.99
C ALA A 288 11.77 -3.73 -31.32
N VAL A 289 10.56 -3.16 -31.27
CA VAL A 289 10.28 -1.89 -30.57
C VAL A 289 10.56 -2.02 -29.08
N ALA A 290 10.05 -3.08 -28.44
CA ALA A 290 10.26 -3.35 -27.03
C ALA A 290 11.75 -3.55 -26.72
N GLN A 291 12.48 -4.29 -27.56
CA GLN A 291 13.92 -4.47 -27.38
C GLN A 291 14.70 -3.16 -27.54
N TYR A 292 14.39 -2.35 -28.55
CA TYR A 292 15.00 -1.04 -28.71
C TYR A 292 14.76 -0.13 -27.50
N ALA A 293 13.55 -0.14 -26.94
CA ALA A 293 13.22 0.60 -25.73
C ALA A 293 14.06 0.14 -24.53
N ILE A 294 14.24 -1.18 -24.36
CA ILE A 294 15.09 -1.77 -23.32
C ILE A 294 16.56 -1.38 -23.51
N ASP A 295 17.10 -1.56 -24.71
CA ASP A 295 18.50 -1.27 -25.04
C ASP A 295 18.83 0.23 -24.84
N ASN A 296 17.83 1.09 -25.03
CA ASN A 296 17.97 2.54 -24.88
C ASN A 296 17.41 3.07 -23.56
N ALA A 297 17.01 2.20 -22.63
CA ALA A 297 16.24 2.61 -21.45
C ALA A 297 16.98 3.64 -20.61
N SER A 298 18.29 3.47 -20.41
CA SER A 298 19.12 4.44 -19.68
C SER A 298 19.19 5.79 -20.40
N ARG A 299 19.37 5.79 -21.73
CA ARG A 299 19.51 7.01 -22.53
C ARG A 299 18.20 7.81 -22.57
N LEU A 300 17.08 7.09 -22.64
CA LEU A 300 15.74 7.65 -22.78
C LEU A 300 15.02 7.85 -21.44
N GLY A 301 15.63 7.41 -20.33
CA GLY A 301 15.03 7.45 -19.00
C GLY A 301 13.76 6.61 -18.89
N ILE A 302 13.74 5.43 -19.52
CA ILE A 302 12.63 4.48 -19.46
C ILE A 302 12.71 3.71 -18.14
N LYS A 303 11.59 3.70 -17.41
CA LYS A 303 11.39 3.05 -16.12
C LYS A 303 10.99 1.58 -16.30
N TYR A 304 10.01 1.30 -17.16
CA TYR A 304 9.61 -0.06 -17.50
C TYR A 304 8.97 -0.14 -18.89
N VAL A 305 8.94 -1.37 -19.43
CA VAL A 305 8.29 -1.73 -20.69
C VAL A 305 7.37 -2.93 -20.42
N ILE A 306 6.14 -2.88 -20.91
CA ILE A 306 5.21 -4.03 -20.88
C ILE A 306 4.88 -4.43 -22.31
N TRP A 307 5.03 -5.72 -22.61
CA TRP A 307 4.72 -6.26 -23.93
C TRP A 307 4.42 -7.74 -23.86
N ARG A 308 3.27 -8.20 -24.39
CA ARG A 308 2.85 -9.62 -24.41
C ARG A 308 2.85 -10.25 -23.01
N GLN A 309 2.15 -9.61 -22.08
CA GLN A 309 1.92 -10.08 -20.71
C GLN A 309 3.21 -10.32 -19.90
N ARG A 310 4.28 -9.61 -20.25
CA ARG A 310 5.52 -9.58 -19.49
C ARG A 310 5.93 -8.14 -19.28
N ILE A 311 6.58 -7.88 -18.15
CA ILE A 311 7.12 -6.59 -17.78
C ILE A 311 8.64 -6.69 -17.67
N TRP A 312 9.32 -5.72 -18.26
CA TRP A 312 10.74 -5.44 -18.03
C TRP A 312 10.83 -4.15 -17.23
N ASP A 313 11.55 -4.16 -16.12
CA ASP A 313 11.66 -3.01 -15.21
C ASP A 313 13.11 -2.83 -14.74
N VAL A 314 13.63 -1.62 -14.84
CA VAL A 314 15.00 -1.27 -14.40
C VAL A 314 15.21 -1.53 -12.92
N ARG A 315 14.15 -1.38 -12.09
CA ARG A 315 14.18 -1.59 -10.64
C ARG A 315 14.31 -3.06 -10.27
N SER A 316 13.83 -3.96 -11.14
CA SER A 316 13.90 -5.42 -10.93
C SER A 316 15.20 -6.05 -11.45
N GLY A 317 16.20 -5.26 -11.85
CA GLY A 317 17.47 -5.79 -12.37
C GLY A 317 17.49 -6.09 -13.87
N GLY A 318 16.50 -5.60 -14.64
CA GLY A 318 16.58 -5.56 -16.11
C GLY A 318 16.25 -6.86 -16.85
N GLY A 319 15.31 -7.66 -16.34
CA GLY A 319 14.81 -8.87 -17.01
C GLY A 319 13.30 -8.87 -17.21
N TRP A 320 12.83 -9.69 -18.17
CA TRP A 320 11.39 -9.92 -18.36
C TRP A 320 10.82 -10.78 -17.24
N ARG A 321 9.67 -10.38 -16.72
CA ARG A 321 8.87 -11.13 -15.74
C ARG A 321 7.46 -11.32 -16.26
N ALA A 322 6.90 -12.50 -16.07
CA ALA A 322 5.50 -12.75 -16.39
C ALA A 322 4.58 -11.88 -15.51
N MET A 323 3.50 -11.40 -16.10
CA MET A 323 2.41 -10.73 -15.41
C MET A 323 1.25 -11.69 -15.20
N GLU A 324 0.41 -11.39 -14.22
CA GLU A 324 -0.89 -12.05 -14.08
C GLU A 324 -1.77 -11.81 -15.31
N ASP A 325 -2.72 -12.72 -15.54
CA ASP A 325 -3.76 -12.52 -16.54
C ASP A 325 -4.80 -11.53 -16.03
N ARG A 326 -4.94 -10.41 -16.76
CA ARG A 326 -5.86 -9.32 -16.46
C ARG A 326 -7.15 -9.38 -17.28
N GLY A 327 -7.38 -10.49 -18.00
CA GLY A 327 -8.68 -10.85 -18.58
C GLY A 327 -8.98 -10.31 -19.98
N SER A 328 -8.04 -9.61 -20.63
CA SER A 328 -8.20 -9.20 -22.03
C SER A 328 -6.87 -9.01 -22.76
N ILE A 329 -6.90 -9.03 -24.10
CA ILE A 329 -5.75 -8.77 -24.97
C ILE A 329 -5.08 -7.44 -24.60
N THR A 330 -5.87 -6.37 -24.51
CA THR A 330 -5.37 -5.04 -24.18
C THR A 330 -4.87 -4.95 -22.75
N ALA A 331 -5.61 -5.48 -21.75
CA ALA A 331 -5.15 -5.44 -20.36
C ALA A 331 -3.84 -6.23 -20.16
N ASN A 332 -3.62 -7.26 -20.96
CA ASN A 332 -2.39 -8.06 -20.99
C ASN A 332 -1.34 -7.54 -21.97
N HIS A 333 -1.56 -6.39 -22.62
CA HIS A 333 -0.59 -5.73 -23.50
C HIS A 333 -0.14 -6.61 -24.68
N TYR A 334 -1.05 -7.41 -25.23
CA TYR A 334 -0.76 -8.23 -26.42
C TYR A 334 -0.88 -7.44 -27.73
N ASP A 335 -1.61 -6.33 -27.73
CA ASP A 335 -1.89 -5.47 -28.88
C ASP A 335 -1.07 -4.16 -28.90
N HIS A 336 -0.29 -3.88 -27.86
CA HIS A 336 0.56 -2.69 -27.79
C HIS A 336 1.77 -2.86 -26.86
N ILE A 337 2.84 -2.11 -27.15
CA ILE A 337 3.99 -1.94 -26.27
C ILE A 337 3.71 -0.72 -25.39
N HIS A 338 3.60 -0.94 -24.07
CA HIS A 338 3.49 0.15 -23.10
C HIS A 338 4.87 0.52 -22.59
N ILE A 339 5.20 1.81 -22.63
CA ILE A 339 6.48 2.33 -22.16
C ILE A 339 6.22 3.45 -21.18
N SER A 340 6.86 3.37 -20.01
CA SER A 340 6.83 4.39 -18.97
C SER A 340 8.22 4.96 -18.71
N VAL A 341 8.29 6.27 -18.42
CA VAL A 341 9.54 6.98 -18.14
C VAL A 341 9.63 7.47 -16.69
N LEU A 342 10.87 7.75 -16.25
CA LEU A 342 11.20 8.35 -14.95
C LEU A 342 10.62 9.75 -14.77
#